data_AF-A0A8C7KJM4-F1
#
_entry.id   AF-A0A8C7KJM4-F1
#
_cell.length_a   1.000
_cell.length_b   1.000
_cell.length_c   1.000
_cell.angle_alpha   90.00
_cell.angle_beta   90.00
_cell.angle_gamma   90.00
#
_symmetry.space_group_name_H-M   'P 1'
#
loop_
_entity.id
_entity.type
_entity.pdbx_description
1 polymer ?
#
loop_
_entity_poly.entity_id
_entity_poly.type
_entity_poly.pdbx_seq_one_letter_code
_entity_poly.pdbx_strand_id
1 'polypeptide(L)'
;MSMALKQVFNKDRTFRPKRKFEPGTQPVPAPKYMSLLMDWIEVQINNEHIFPTNVGTPFPKTFMQVAKKILSRLFRVFVHVYIHHFDRVSQMGAEAHVNTCYKHFYYFVTEFNLTDHKELEPLKEMTSQMCH
;
A
#
# COMPACT_ATOMS: atom_id res chain seq x y z
N MET A 1 -10.11 -22.44 1.05
CA MET A 1 -9.83 -21.07 0.52
C MET A 1 -8.34 -20.76 0.41
N SER A 2 -7.50 -21.04 1.43
CA SER A 2 -6.06 -20.74 1.41
C SER A 2 -5.26 -21.29 0.19
N MET A 3 -5.60 -22.47 -0.33
CA MET A 3 -4.89 -23.04 -1.51
C MET A 3 -5.13 -22.29 -2.84
N ALA A 4 -6.26 -21.59 -2.99
CA ALA A 4 -6.61 -20.89 -4.24
C ALA A 4 -5.80 -19.59 -4.43
N LEU A 5 -5.47 -18.91 -3.33
CA LEU A 5 -4.72 -17.66 -3.36
C LEU A 5 -3.24 -17.87 -3.76
N LYS A 6 -2.67 -19.07 -3.52
CA LYS A 6 -1.29 -19.39 -3.93
C LYS A 6 -1.08 -19.35 -5.45
N GLN A 7 -2.10 -19.70 -6.22
CA GLN A 7 -2.03 -19.64 -7.69
C GLN A 7 -2.08 -18.20 -8.23
N VAL A 8 -2.56 -17.26 -7.41
CA VAL A 8 -2.67 -15.82 -7.76
C VAL A 8 -1.34 -15.09 -7.57
N PHE A 9 -0.55 -15.49 -6.56
CA PHE A 9 0.67 -14.77 -6.21
C PHE A 9 1.89 -15.29 -6.98
N ASN A 10 2.06 -14.79 -8.21
CA ASN A 10 3.32 -14.97 -8.92
C ASN A 10 4.40 -14.06 -8.29
N LYS A 11 5.44 -14.64 -7.70
CA LYS A 11 6.58 -13.92 -7.09
C LYS A 11 7.36 -13.04 -8.08
N ASP A 12 7.22 -13.28 -9.38
CA ASP A 12 7.84 -12.48 -10.44
C ASP A 12 7.04 -11.22 -10.81
N ARG A 13 5.79 -11.08 -10.31
CA ARG A 13 4.92 -9.90 -10.49
C ARG A 13 5.15 -8.82 -9.43
N THR A 14 6.37 -8.72 -8.90
CA THR A 14 6.72 -7.60 -8.02
C THR A 14 6.65 -6.28 -8.79
N PHE A 15 6.27 -5.21 -8.09
CA PHE A 15 6.20 -3.87 -8.67
C PHE A 15 7.56 -3.48 -9.26
N ARG A 16 7.68 -3.54 -10.58
CA ARG A 16 8.83 -2.99 -11.30
C ARG A 16 8.50 -1.54 -11.68
N PRO A 17 9.26 -0.55 -11.20
CA PRO A 17 9.05 0.82 -11.62
C PRO A 17 9.20 0.92 -13.13
N LYS A 18 8.16 1.40 -13.82
CA LYS A 18 8.19 1.65 -15.27
C LYS A 18 9.13 2.81 -15.65
N ARG A 19 9.51 3.64 -14.67
CA ARG A 19 10.41 4.78 -14.85
C ARG A 19 11.84 4.38 -14.51
N LYS A 20 12.80 4.86 -15.30
CA LYS A 20 14.21 4.86 -14.90
C LYS A 20 14.32 5.54 -13.54
N PHE A 21 15.05 4.91 -12.63
CA PHE A 21 15.33 5.49 -11.34
C PHE A 21 16.00 6.86 -11.50
N GLU A 22 15.65 7.81 -10.65
CA GLU A 22 16.33 9.11 -10.64
C GLU A 22 17.81 8.91 -10.26
N PRO A 23 18.73 9.68 -10.86
CA PRO A 23 20.16 9.62 -10.50
C PRO A 23 20.35 9.74 -8.99
N GLY A 24 21.07 8.79 -8.39
CA GLY A 24 21.26 8.71 -6.93
C GLY A 24 20.30 7.78 -6.18
N THR A 25 19.32 7.16 -6.86
CA THR A 25 18.47 6.13 -6.23
C THR A 25 19.29 4.88 -5.91
N GLN A 26 19.38 4.52 -4.63
CA GLN A 26 20.04 3.30 -4.20
C GLN A 26 19.03 2.17 -3.95
N PRO A 27 19.28 0.95 -4.47
CA PRO A 27 18.47 -0.20 -4.11
C PRO A 27 18.71 -0.55 -2.64
N VAL A 28 17.63 -0.79 -1.91
CA VAL A 28 17.67 -1.20 -0.49
C VAL A 28 16.90 -2.50 -0.29
N PRO A 29 17.28 -3.34 0.70
CA PRO A 29 16.50 -4.53 1.06
C PRO A 29 15.07 -4.17 1.49
N ALA A 30 14.11 -5.08 1.28
CA ALA A 30 12.70 -4.85 1.60
C ALA A 30 12.45 -4.36 3.05
N PRO A 31 13.09 -4.92 4.10
CA PRO A 31 12.91 -4.41 5.46
C PRO A 31 13.34 -2.94 5.62
N LYS A 32 14.45 -2.56 4.99
CA LYS A 32 14.93 -1.17 5.02
C LYS A 32 14.01 -0.25 4.22
N TYR A 33 13.48 -0.72 3.09
CA TYR A 33 12.45 -0.01 2.34
C TYR A 33 11.21 0.26 3.19
N MET A 34 10.70 -0.75 3.91
CA MET A 34 9.52 -0.60 4.76
C MET A 34 9.73 0.39 5.90
N SER A 35 10.89 0.35 6.57
CA SER A 35 11.23 1.36 7.59
C SER A 35 11.25 2.77 6.99
N LEU A 36 12.01 3.00 5.91
CA LEU A 36 12.09 4.31 5.28
C LEU A 36 10.73 4.82 4.78
N LEU A 37 9.86 3.91 4.32
CA LEU A 37 8.52 4.22 3.89
C LEU A 37 7.64 4.68 5.07
N MET A 38 7.65 3.93 6.18
CA MET A 38 6.87 4.27 7.36
C MET A 38 7.37 5.57 8.01
N ASP A 39 8.69 5.73 8.16
CA ASP A 39 9.31 6.97 8.67
C ASP A 39 8.89 8.17 7.81
N TRP A 40 8.91 8.02 6.48
CA TRP A 40 8.48 9.08 5.58
C TRP A 40 7.00 9.42 5.74
N ILE A 41 6.13 8.41 5.86
CA ILE A 41 4.68 8.62 6.07
C ILE A 41 4.44 9.34 7.39
N GLU A 42 5.11 8.92 8.46
CA GLU A 42 5.01 9.53 9.79
C GLU A 42 5.38 11.02 9.74
N VAL A 43 6.48 11.37 9.07
CA VAL A 43 6.86 12.78 8.85
C VAL A 43 5.78 13.56 8.09
N GLN A 44 5.08 12.96 7.12
CA GLN A 44 4.01 13.65 6.43
C GLN A 44 2.78 13.86 7.32
N ILE A 45 2.35 12.82 8.06
CA ILE A 45 1.15 12.86 8.90
C ILE A 45 1.35 13.81 10.10
N ASN A 46 2.56 13.88 10.65
CA ASN A 46 2.89 14.77 11.76
C ASN A 46 3.20 16.21 11.31
N ASN A 47 3.16 16.51 10.01
CA ASN A 47 3.37 17.86 9.51
C ASN A 47 2.05 18.65 9.54
N GLU A 48 1.91 19.57 10.50
CA GLU A 48 0.70 20.37 10.68
C GLU A 48 0.37 21.28 9.49
N HIS A 49 1.34 21.58 8.61
CA HIS A 49 1.06 22.31 7.37
C HIS A 49 0.36 21.43 6.32
N ILE A 50 0.43 20.11 6.46
CA ILE A 50 -0.24 19.12 5.59
C ILE A 50 -1.49 18.59 6.28
N PHE A 51 -1.40 18.22 7.55
CA PHE A 51 -2.46 17.69 8.39
C PHE A 51 -2.68 18.62 9.60
N PRO A 52 -3.43 19.73 9.45
CA PRO A 52 -3.68 20.65 10.54
C PRO A 52 -4.38 19.98 11.72
N THR A 53 -3.91 20.26 12.93
CA THR A 53 -4.46 19.73 14.20
C THR A 53 -5.52 20.67 14.80
N ASN A 54 -5.47 21.96 14.45
CA ASN A 54 -6.38 22.98 14.96
C ASN A 54 -7.70 22.99 14.19
N VAL A 55 -8.81 22.87 14.92
CA VAL A 55 -10.18 22.97 14.37
C VAL A 55 -10.36 24.34 13.72
N GLY A 56 -10.86 24.36 12.48
CA GLY A 56 -11.10 25.58 11.69
C GLY A 56 -9.95 25.94 10.74
N THR A 57 -8.78 25.33 10.87
CA THR A 57 -7.70 25.51 9.89
C THR A 57 -7.98 24.64 8.65
N PRO A 58 -8.11 25.23 7.45
CA PRO A 58 -8.36 24.45 6.24
C PRO A 58 -7.11 23.65 5.83
N PHE A 59 -7.33 22.48 5.24
CA PHE A 59 -6.26 21.70 4.62
C PHE A 59 -5.61 22.47 3.45
N PRO A 60 -4.30 22.30 3.20
CA PRO A 60 -3.65 22.93 2.06
C PRO A 60 -4.18 22.37 0.73
N LYS A 61 -4.05 23.14 -0.35
CA LYS A 61 -4.42 22.70 -1.71
C LYS A 61 -3.67 21.42 -2.16
N THR A 62 -2.50 21.17 -1.59
CA THR A 62 -1.66 19.99 -1.86
C THR A 62 -2.06 18.76 -1.06
N PHE A 63 -2.97 18.87 -0.07
CA PHE A 63 -3.36 17.78 0.82
C PHE A 63 -3.70 16.51 0.06
N MET A 64 -4.61 16.62 -0.92
CA MET A 64 -5.05 15.46 -1.70
C MET A 64 -3.90 14.81 -2.46
N GLN A 65 -2.94 15.59 -2.97
CA GLN A 65 -1.77 15.04 -3.65
C GLN A 65 -0.88 14.24 -2.68
N VAL A 66 -0.69 14.75 -1.46
CA VAL A 66 0.10 14.07 -0.43
C VAL A 66 -0.60 12.82 0.06
N ALA A 67 -1.91 12.88 0.36
CA ALA A 67 -2.71 11.74 0.78
C ALA A 67 -2.68 10.59 -0.25
N LYS A 68 -2.85 10.90 -1.55
CA LYS A 68 -2.71 9.92 -2.64
C LYS A 68 -1.32 9.29 -2.70
N LYS A 69 -0.27 10.09 -2.43
CA LYS A 69 1.11 9.59 -2.40
C LYS A 69 1.39 8.69 -1.19
N ILE A 70 0.80 8.98 -0.03
CA ILE A 70 0.86 8.12 1.16
C ILE A 70 0.16 6.79 0.88
N LEU A 71 -1.08 6.82 0.41
CA LEU A 71 -1.90 5.63 0.18
C LEU A 71 -1.31 4.71 -0.91
N SER A 72 -0.81 5.28 -2.01
CA SER A 72 -0.13 4.48 -3.05
C SER A 72 1.17 3.82 -2.54
N ARG A 73 1.88 4.44 -1.59
CA ARG A 73 3.03 3.82 -0.92
C ARG A 73 2.59 2.72 0.05
N LEU A 74 1.56 2.95 0.86
CA LEU A 74 1.00 1.92 1.75
C LEU A 74 0.51 0.68 1.00
N PHE A 75 -0.06 0.85 -0.20
CA PHE A 75 -0.44 -0.28 -1.05
C PHE A 75 0.73 -1.24 -1.33
N ARG A 76 1.95 -0.72 -1.50
CA ARG A 76 3.16 -1.55 -1.71
C ARG A 76 3.46 -2.47 -0.53
N VAL A 77 3.10 -2.05 0.68
CA VAL A 77 3.23 -2.87 1.89
C VAL A 77 2.28 -4.06 1.80
N PHE A 78 1.01 -3.85 1.42
CA PHE A 78 0.07 -4.94 1.18
C PHE A 78 0.58 -5.90 0.10
N VAL A 79 1.01 -5.38 -1.05
CA VAL A 79 1.60 -6.20 -2.12
C VAL A 79 2.73 -7.08 -1.59
N HIS A 80 3.65 -6.49 -0.83
CA HIS A 80 4.78 -7.22 -0.28
C HIS A 80 4.36 -8.32 0.71
N VAL A 81 3.42 -8.01 1.61
CA VAL A 81 2.88 -8.97 2.57
C VAL A 81 2.21 -10.15 1.86
N TYR A 82 1.32 -9.87 0.89
CA TYR A 82 0.60 -10.92 0.17
C TYR A 82 1.50 -11.77 -0.74
N ILE A 83 2.47 -11.17 -1.43
CA ILE A 83 3.33 -11.92 -2.37
C ILE A 83 4.42 -12.71 -1.64
N HIS A 84 5.07 -12.12 -0.62
CA HIS A 84 6.28 -12.70 -0.02
C HIS A 84 6.08 -13.31 1.36
N HIS A 85 5.04 -12.89 2.09
CA HIS A 85 4.88 -13.25 3.50
C HIS A 85 3.55 -13.93 3.83
N PHE A 86 2.66 -14.12 2.87
CA PHE A 86 1.33 -14.66 3.12
C PHE A 86 1.34 -16.07 3.72
N ASP A 87 2.28 -16.93 3.31
CA ASP A 87 2.45 -18.26 3.92
C ASP A 87 2.69 -18.16 5.44
N ARG A 88 3.56 -17.23 5.85
CA ARG A 88 3.88 -17.01 7.27
C ARG A 88 2.71 -16.38 8.02
N VAL A 89 2.03 -15.41 7.41
CA VAL A 89 0.80 -14.79 7.95
C VAL A 89 -0.28 -15.87 8.19
N SER A 90 -0.43 -16.79 7.24
CA SER A 90 -1.40 -17.90 7.33
C SER A 90 -1.02 -18.89 8.43
N GLN A 91 0.26 -19.25 8.55
CA GLN A 91 0.76 -20.13 9.62
C GLN A 91 0.51 -19.54 11.02
N MET A 92 0.52 -18.22 11.14
CA MET A 92 0.21 -17.50 12.39
C MET A 92 -1.30 -17.33 12.64
N GLY A 93 -2.18 -17.79 11.73
CA GLY A 93 -3.63 -17.58 11.83
C GLY A 93 -4.07 -16.13 11.66
N ALA A 94 -3.19 -15.26 11.13
CA ALA A 94 -3.43 -13.82 11.03
C ALA A 94 -4.06 -13.38 9.69
N GLU A 95 -4.37 -14.31 8.79
CA GLU A 95 -4.91 -14.03 7.45
C GLU A 95 -6.15 -13.14 7.47
N ALA A 96 -7.11 -13.40 8.38
CA ALA A 96 -8.35 -12.65 8.47
C ALA A 96 -8.11 -11.16 8.81
N HIS A 97 -7.10 -10.87 9.62
CA HIS A 97 -6.73 -9.50 10.00
C HIS A 97 -6.17 -8.73 8.80
N VAL A 98 -5.23 -9.35 8.07
CA VAL A 98 -4.62 -8.75 6.87
C VAL A 98 -5.67 -8.55 5.77
N ASN A 99 -6.56 -9.53 5.60
CA ASN A 99 -7.66 -9.47 4.63
C ASN A 99 -8.65 -8.36 4.94
N THR A 100 -9.07 -8.22 6.19
CA THR A 100 -10.00 -7.17 6.63
C THR A 100 -9.39 -5.79 6.45
N CYS A 101 -8.13 -5.61 6.88
CA CYS A 101 -7.39 -4.36 6.73
C CYS A 101 -7.24 -3.97 5.25
N TYR A 102 -6.87 -4.93 4.39
CA TYR A 102 -6.76 -4.70 2.96
C TYR A 102 -8.09 -4.36 2.30
N LYS A 103 -9.17 -5.07 2.64
CA LYS A 103 -10.51 -4.82 2.08
C LYS A 103 -11.00 -3.42 2.41
N HIS A 104 -10.82 -2.99 3.67
CA HIS A 104 -11.15 -1.62 4.07
C HIS A 104 -10.31 -0.60 3.32
N PHE A 105 -8.98 -0.82 3.25
CA PHE A 105 -8.10 0.04 2.47
C PHE A 105 -8.55 0.14 1.01
N TYR A 106 -8.82 -0.99 0.36
CA TYR A 106 -9.21 -1.06 -1.06
C TYR A 106 -10.48 -0.26 -1.32
N TYR A 107 -11.55 -0.51 -0.58
CA TYR A 107 -12.80 0.23 -0.77
C TYR A 107 -12.64 1.72 -0.51
N PHE A 108 -11.88 2.10 0.53
CA PHE A 108 -11.62 3.51 0.82
C PHE A 108 -10.87 4.21 -0.32
N VAL A 109 -9.79 3.60 -0.82
CA VAL A 109 -9.01 4.25 -1.90
C VAL A 109 -9.75 4.27 -3.23
N THR A 110 -10.63 3.30 -3.50
CA THR A 110 -11.44 3.31 -4.73
C THR A 110 -12.59 4.29 -4.66
N GLU A 111 -13.32 4.34 -3.53
CA GLU A 111 -14.47 5.24 -3.34
C GLU A 111 -14.06 6.71 -3.53
N PHE A 112 -12.93 7.11 -2.94
CA PHE A 112 -12.43 8.48 -2.99
C PHE A 112 -11.43 8.74 -4.13
N ASN A 113 -11.24 7.77 -5.05
CA ASN A 113 -10.29 7.86 -6.16
C ASN A 113 -8.87 8.30 -5.71
N LEU A 114 -8.37 7.67 -4.64
CA LEU A 114 -7.11 8.01 -3.97
C LEU A 114 -5.90 7.23 -4.51
N THR A 115 -6.12 6.26 -5.38
CA THR A 115 -5.06 5.48 -6.03
C THR A 115 -5.48 5.14 -7.45
N ASP A 116 -4.56 5.30 -8.42
CA ASP A 116 -4.82 4.93 -9.82
C ASP A 116 -5.03 3.41 -9.92
N HIS A 117 -6.06 2.98 -10.66
CA HIS A 117 -6.33 1.57 -10.93
C HIS A 117 -5.10 0.82 -11.46
N LYS A 118 -4.22 1.48 -12.22
CA LYS A 118 -2.97 0.88 -12.72
C LYS A 118 -2.01 0.48 -11.60
N GLU A 119 -2.01 1.22 -10.49
CA GLU A 119 -1.18 0.90 -9.32
C GLU A 119 -1.73 -0.31 -8.55
N LEU A 120 -3.05 -0.58 -8.64
CA LEU A 120 -3.73 -1.69 -7.97
C LEU A 120 -3.60 -3.04 -8.70
N GLU A 121 -3.11 -3.03 -9.94
CA GLU A 121 -2.95 -4.23 -10.78
C GLU A 121 -2.23 -5.42 -10.09
N PRO A 122 -1.17 -5.22 -9.26
CA PRO A 122 -0.46 -6.35 -8.64
C PRO A 122 -1.32 -7.27 -7.77
N LEU A 123 -2.43 -6.78 -7.21
CA LEU A 123 -3.33 -7.58 -6.37
C LEU A 123 -4.71 -7.80 -7.00
N LYS A 124 -4.95 -7.34 -8.23
CA LYS A 124 -6.27 -7.33 -8.88
C LYS A 124 -7.03 -8.66 -8.81
N GLU A 125 -6.36 -9.75 -9.14
CA GLU A 125 -6.97 -11.10 -9.12
C GLU A 125 -7.40 -11.48 -7.69
N MET A 126 -6.56 -11.23 -6.69
CA MET A 126 -6.87 -11.45 -5.27
C MET A 126 -8.02 -10.54 -4.82
N THR A 127 -7.98 -9.25 -5.18
CA THR A 127 -9.03 -8.29 -4.86
C THR A 127 -10.38 -8.76 -5.39
N SER A 128 -10.41 -9.26 -6.63
CA SER A 128 -11.61 -9.78 -7.27
C SER A 128 -12.20 -11.00 -6.56
N GLN A 129 -11.40 -11.79 -5.85
CA GLN A 129 -11.88 -12.94 -5.06
C GLN A 129 -12.32 -12.56 -3.64
N MET A 130 -11.84 -11.44 -3.10
CA MET A 130 -12.11 -11.01 -1.73
C MET A 130 -13.24 -9.99 -1.60
N CYS A 131 -13.40 -9.15 -2.62
CA CYS A 131 -14.28 -7.99 -2.61
C CYS A 131 -15.52 -8.15 -3.48
N HIS A 132 -15.58 -9.22 -4.28
CA HIS A 132 -16.69 -9.62 -5.14
C HIS A 132 -16.94 -11.12 -4.98
#